data_AF-A0A1Y5TDU0-F1
#
_entry.id   AF-A0A1Y5TDU0-F1
#
_cell.length_a   1.000
_cell.length_b   1.000
_cell.length_c   1.000
_cell.angle_alpha   90.00
_cell.angle_beta   90.00
_cell.angle_gamma   90.00
#
_symmetry.space_group_name_H-M   'P 1'
#
loop_
_entity.id
_entity.type
_entity.pdbx_description
1 polymer ?
#
loop_
_entity_poly.entity_id
_entity_poly.type
_entity_poly.pdbx_seq_one_letter_code
_entity_poly.pdbx_strand_id
1 'polypeptide(L)'
;MIIVIVENDPFVRIDIVETLRANFAQSKISSVATLHQVQKVAADILIADAELNQKALVSWLSQGATIIFTGPGKTDTADAEFDGIVRLQRPFSQDMLLHAVRRAMARQGSG
;
A
#
# COMPACT_ATOMS: atom_id res chain seq x y z
N MET A 1 -8.95 0.15 11.45
CA MET A 1 -8.29 0.03 10.14
C MET A 1 -6.95 -0.66 10.30
N ILE A 2 -6.64 -1.62 9.42
CA ILE A 2 -5.40 -2.39 9.36
C ILE A 2 -4.65 -1.99 8.09
N ILE A 3 -3.46 -1.41 8.27
CA ILE A 3 -2.54 -1.07 7.18
C ILE A 3 -1.37 -2.05 7.22
N VAL A 4 -1.12 -2.74 6.11
CA VAL A 4 0.02 -3.64 5.95
C VAL A 4 0.98 -3.04 4.92
N ILE A 5 2.26 -2.98 5.26
CA ILE A 5 3.33 -2.46 4.40
C ILE A 5 4.24 -3.62 4.00
N VAL A 6 4.46 -3.81 2.70
CA VAL A 6 5.39 -4.80 2.15
C VAL A 6 6.40 -4.05 1.29
N GLU A 7 7.56 -3.79 1.86
CA GLU A 7 8.54 -2.89 1.28
C GLU A 7 9.91 -3.51 1.45
N ASN A 8 10.66 -3.76 0.38
CA ASN A 8 11.97 -4.41 0.47
C ASN A 8 13.05 -3.42 0.96
N ASP A 9 12.95 -2.14 0.56
CA ASP A 9 13.87 -1.08 0.95
C ASP A 9 13.63 -0.67 2.43
N PRO A 10 14.59 -0.88 3.34
CA PRO A 10 14.40 -0.54 4.75
C PRO A 10 14.19 0.95 4.99
N PHE A 11 14.76 1.84 4.18
CA PHE A 11 14.62 3.29 4.35
C PHE A 11 13.22 3.75 3.96
N VAL A 12 12.76 3.33 2.77
CA VAL A 12 11.39 3.61 2.32
C VAL A 12 10.38 3.01 3.30
N ARG A 13 10.62 1.79 3.78
CA ARG A 13 9.73 1.13 4.74
C ARG A 13 9.60 1.92 6.03
N ILE A 14 10.72 2.36 6.61
CA ILE A 14 10.74 3.16 7.84
C ILE A 14 10.02 4.49 7.62
N ASP A 15 10.29 5.19 6.51
CA ASP A 15 9.66 6.48 6.20
C ASP A 15 8.14 6.35 6.07
N ILE A 16 7.65 5.30 5.40
CA ILE A 16 6.21 5.02 5.31
C ILE A 16 5.65 4.74 6.72
N VAL A 17 6.27 3.84 7.49
CA VAL A 17 5.78 3.45 8.83
C VAL A 17 5.65 4.67 9.74
N GLU A 18 6.68 5.49 9.83
CA GLU A 18 6.69 6.65 10.72
C GLU A 18 5.69 7.72 10.27
N THR A 19 5.60 7.98 8.96
CA THR A 19 4.59 8.89 8.40
C THR A 19 3.17 8.44 8.75
N LEU A 20 2.87 7.14 8.64
CA LEU A 20 1.55 6.61 8.92
C LEU A 20 1.23 6.59 10.42
N ARG A 21 2.19 6.23 11.27
CA ARG A 21 2.01 6.24 12.74
C ARG A 21 1.71 7.65 13.25
N ALA A 22 2.37 8.66 12.69
CA ALA A 22 2.15 10.06 13.05
C ALA A 22 0.76 10.59 12.65
N ASN A 23 0.18 10.10 11.54
CA ASN A 23 -1.05 10.66 10.96
C ASN A 23 -2.30 9.79 11.15
N PHE A 24 -2.14 8.51 11.48
CA PHE A 24 -3.23 7.54 11.59
C PHE A 24 -3.17 6.76 12.91
N ALA A 25 -3.12 7.47 14.04
CA ALA A 25 -2.92 6.91 15.39
C ALA A 25 -3.87 5.76 15.79
N GLN A 26 -5.08 5.70 15.21
CA GLN A 26 -6.07 4.65 15.49
C GLN A 26 -5.91 3.41 14.59
N SER A 27 -4.93 3.40 13.67
CA SER A 27 -4.72 2.32 12.72
C SER A 27 -3.70 1.31 13.23
N LYS A 28 -3.97 0.02 13.00
CA LYS A 28 -2.99 -1.04 13.24
C LYS A 28 -2.04 -1.09 12.05
N ILE A 29 -0.79 -0.69 12.24
CA ILE A 29 0.23 -0.64 11.19
C ILE A 29 1.23 -1.78 11.40
N SER A 30 1.35 -2.64 10.38
CA SER A 30 2.34 -3.72 10.33
C SER A 30 3.23 -3.55 9.09
N SER A 31 4.51 -3.88 9.20
CA SER A 31 5.45 -3.80 8.07
C SER A 31 6.32 -5.04 7.97
N VAL A 32 6.57 -5.51 6.75
CA VAL A 32 7.45 -6.64 6.45
C VAL A 32 8.34 -6.32 5.25
N ALA A 33 9.46 -7.02 5.14
CA ALA A 33 10.36 -6.89 4.00
C ALA A 33 9.98 -7.78 2.81
N THR A 34 9.17 -8.83 3.04
CA THR A 34 8.88 -9.84 2.01
C THR A 34 7.42 -10.29 2.05
N LEU A 35 6.90 -10.67 0.87
CA LEU A 35 5.52 -11.12 0.70
C LEU A 35 5.16 -12.37 1.49
N HIS A 36 6.08 -13.32 1.64
CA HIS A 36 5.84 -14.59 2.34
C HIS A 36 5.40 -14.40 3.80
N GLN A 37 5.79 -13.28 4.42
CA GLN A 37 5.46 -13.00 5.82
C GLN A 37 4.02 -12.53 6.03
N VAL A 38 3.30 -12.17 4.95
CA VAL A 38 1.97 -11.55 5.06
C VAL A 38 0.85 -12.29 4.37
N GLN A 39 1.10 -13.42 3.67
CA GLN A 39 0.11 -14.17 2.86
C GLN A 39 -1.21 -14.58 3.53
N LYS A 40 -1.36 -14.38 4.85
CA LYS A 40 -2.58 -14.68 5.62
C LYS A 40 -3.05 -13.53 6.51
N VAL A 41 -2.51 -12.33 6.31
CA VAL A 41 -2.85 -11.16 7.11
C VAL A 41 -3.95 -10.37 6.39
N ALA A 42 -5.08 -10.22 7.07
CA ALA A 42 -6.14 -9.31 6.63
C ALA A 42 -5.62 -7.87 6.64
N ALA A 43 -5.90 -7.12 5.57
CA ALA A 43 -5.52 -5.73 5.42
C ALA A 43 -6.67 -4.95 4.78
N ASP A 44 -7.00 -3.79 5.35
CA ASP A 44 -7.92 -2.84 4.70
C ASP A 44 -7.17 -2.03 3.64
N ILE A 45 -5.91 -1.69 3.94
CA ILE A 45 -4.98 -1.04 3.03
C ILE A 45 -3.67 -1.83 2.99
N LEU A 46 -3.23 -2.16 1.79
CA LEU A 46 -1.94 -2.77 1.53
C LEU A 46 -1.06 -1.77 0.79
N ILE A 47 0.08 -1.39 1.38
CA ILE A 47 1.11 -0.60 0.69
C ILE A 47 2.22 -1.55 0.29
N ALA A 48 2.55 -1.65 -1.00
CA ALA A 48 3.51 -2.62 -1.49
C ALA A 48 4.49 -2.00 -2.48
N ASP A 49 5.75 -2.42 -2.44
CA ASP A 49 6.69 -2.11 -3.52
C ASP A 49 6.20 -2.77 -4.84
N ALA A 50 6.17 -1.99 -5.91
CA ALA A 50 5.74 -2.38 -7.25
C ALA A 50 6.68 -3.40 -7.91
N GLU A 51 7.93 -3.50 -7.45
CA GLU A 51 8.91 -4.52 -7.86
C GLU A 51 8.62 -5.89 -7.26
N LEU A 52 7.76 -5.98 -6.24
CA LEU A 52 7.27 -7.24 -5.72
C LEU A 52 6.28 -7.90 -6.69
N ASN A 53 6.03 -9.19 -6.50
CA ASN A 53 5.12 -9.97 -7.35
C ASN A 53 3.67 -9.43 -7.26
N GLN A 54 3.31 -8.51 -8.15
CA GLN A 54 2.00 -7.85 -8.18
C GLN A 54 0.84 -8.85 -8.32
N LYS A 55 1.03 -9.95 -9.06
CA LYS A 55 -0.01 -10.99 -9.20
C LYS A 55 -0.35 -11.65 -7.87
N ALA A 56 0.64 -11.88 -7.01
CA ALA A 56 0.41 -12.43 -5.68
C ALA A 56 -0.40 -11.46 -4.80
N LEU A 57 -0.19 -10.16 -4.99
CA LEU A 57 -0.81 -9.09 -4.20
C LEU A 57 -2.26 -8.78 -4.58
N VAL A 58 -2.64 -9.02 -5.83
CA VAL A 58 -4.02 -8.82 -6.30
C VAL A 58 -5.04 -9.67 -5.54
N SER A 59 -4.64 -10.79 -4.93
CA SER A 59 -5.54 -11.61 -4.10
C SER A 59 -6.08 -10.89 -2.85
N TRP A 60 -5.51 -9.75 -2.46
CA TRP A 60 -6.05 -8.89 -1.41
C TRP A 60 -7.20 -8.01 -1.89
N LEU A 61 -7.29 -7.68 -3.18
CA LEU A 61 -8.43 -6.94 -3.73
C LEU A 61 -9.73 -7.73 -3.55
N SER A 62 -9.70 -9.04 -3.79
CA SER A 62 -10.87 -9.91 -3.55
C SER A 62 -11.25 -10.05 -2.08
N GLN A 63 -10.37 -9.64 -1.15
CA GLN A 63 -10.64 -9.59 0.29
C GLN A 63 -11.13 -8.21 0.74
N GLY A 64 -11.36 -7.28 -0.19
CA GLY A 64 -11.82 -5.92 0.08
C GLY A 64 -10.70 -4.91 0.36
N ALA A 65 -9.42 -5.31 0.28
CA ALA A 65 -8.32 -4.39 0.53
C ALA A 65 -8.17 -3.37 -0.61
N THR A 66 -7.71 -2.17 -0.28
CA THR A 66 -7.17 -1.22 -1.27
C THR A 66 -5.64 -1.30 -1.31
N ILE A 67 -5.07 -1.43 -2.50
CA ILE A 67 -3.62 -1.59 -2.69
C ILE A 67 -3.00 -0.29 -3.17
N ILE A 68 -1.92 0.15 -2.51
CA ILE A 68 -1.07 1.27 -2.90
C ILE A 68 0.28 0.70 -3.35
N PHE A 69 0.57 0.72 -4.65
CA PHE A 69 1.88 0.32 -5.16
C PHE A 69 2.87 1.49 -5.12
N THR A 70 4.06 1.28 -4.57
CA THR A 70 5.16 2.25 -4.55
C THR A 70 6.33 1.78 -5.42
N GLY A 71 6.95 2.62 -6.24
CA GLY A 71 8.11 2.18 -7.03
C GLY A 71 8.63 3.18 -8.05
N PRO A 72 9.82 2.95 -8.63
CA PRO A 72 10.42 3.84 -9.63
C PRO A 72 9.56 3.83 -10.92
N GLY A 73 9.22 5.02 -11.42
CA GLY A 73 8.23 5.17 -12.48
C GLY A 73 8.63 4.58 -13.83
N LYS A 74 7.98 3.48 -14.19
CA LYS A 74 7.20 3.21 -15.42
C LYS A 74 6.92 1.71 -15.39
N THR A 75 5.94 1.30 -14.59
CA THR A 75 5.37 -0.03 -14.78
C THR A 75 4.59 0.02 -16.10
N ASP A 76 5.12 -0.61 -17.15
CA ASP A 76 4.52 -0.77 -18.49
C ASP A 76 3.13 -1.44 -18.50
N THR A 77 2.54 -1.70 -17.33
CA THR A 77 1.12 -1.99 -17.19
C THR A 77 0.34 -0.69 -17.32
N ALA A 78 0.16 -0.24 -18.56
CA ALA A 78 -0.78 0.81 -18.93
C ALA A 78 -2.11 0.65 -18.19
N ASP A 79 -2.58 1.74 -17.56
CA ASP A 79 -3.98 2.13 -17.41
C ASP A 79 -5.02 1.13 -16.88
N ALA A 80 -4.61 0.05 -16.22
CA ALA A 80 -5.54 -0.69 -15.40
C ALA A 80 -5.65 0.01 -14.03
N GLU A 81 -6.38 1.13 -13.99
CA GLU A 81 -7.07 1.59 -12.80
C GLU A 81 -8.09 0.50 -12.40
N PHE A 82 -7.59 -0.61 -11.87
CA PHE A 82 -8.46 -1.57 -11.21
C PHE A 82 -9.06 -0.86 -10.00
N ASP A 83 -10.37 -1.05 -9.81
CA ASP A 83 -11.03 -0.58 -8.60
C ASP A 83 -10.30 -1.16 -7.38
N GLY A 84 -9.97 -0.29 -6.42
CA GLY A 84 -9.11 -0.67 -5.28
C GLY A 84 -7.59 -0.65 -5.50
N ILE A 85 -7.03 -0.18 -6.63
CA ILE A 85 -5.58 0.07 -6.78
C ILE A 85 -5.28 1.58 -6.86
N VAL A 86 -4.21 1.99 -6.17
CA VAL A 86 -3.59 3.32 -6.20
C VAL A 86 -2.10 3.13 -6.49
N ARG A 87 -1.51 4.00 -7.31
CA ARG A 87 -0.06 3.99 -7.60
C ARG A 87 0.59 5.25 -7.06
N LEU A 88 1.74 5.09 -6.42
CA LEU A 88 2.54 6.14 -5.84
C LEU A 88 3.98 6.03 -6.38
N GLN A 89 4.29 6.88 -7.35
CA GLN A 89 5.60 6.86 -8.00
C GLN A 89 6.70 7.39 -7.06
N ARG A 90 7.85 6.70 -7.01
CA ARG A 90 9.05 7.18 -6.31
C ARG A 90 9.87 8.12 -7.23
N PRO A 91 10.50 9.18 -6.68
CA PRO A 91 10.38 9.63 -5.27
C PRO A 91 9.00 10.25 -4.99
N PHE A 92 8.47 10.04 -3.79
CA PHE A 92 7.22 10.67 -3.33
C PHE A 92 7.44 11.44 -2.02
N SER A 93 6.66 12.50 -1.81
CA SER A 93 6.63 13.22 -0.53
C SER A 93 5.70 12.55 0.48
N GLN A 94 5.83 12.92 1.76
CA GLN A 94 4.88 12.50 2.80
C GLN A 94 3.44 12.89 2.45
N ASP A 95 3.21 14.10 1.91
CA ASP A 95 1.87 14.54 1.51
C ASP A 95 1.26 13.66 0.40
N MET A 96 2.08 13.24 -0.57
CA MET A 96 1.61 12.33 -1.62
C MET A 96 1.21 10.96 -1.05
N LEU A 97 1.98 10.42 -0.10
CA LEU A 97 1.64 9.19 0.62
C LEU A 97 0.34 9.35 1.42
N LEU A 98 0.22 10.42 2.20
CA LEU A 98 -0.97 10.69 3.01
C LEU A 98 -2.22 10.87 2.14
N HIS A 99 -2.09 11.57 1.01
CA HIS A 99 -3.17 11.72 0.04
C HIS A 99 -3.59 10.37 -0.56
N ALA A 100 -2.63 9.53 -0.96
CA ALA A 100 -2.89 8.18 -1.46
C ALA A 100 -3.63 7.31 -0.43
N VAL A 101 -3.21 7.34 0.83
CA VAL A 101 -3.86 6.59 1.92
C VAL A 101 -5.26 7.12 2.20
N ARG A 102 -5.46 8.44 2.29
CA ARG A 102 -6.80 9.03 2.49
C ARG A 102 -7.76 8.67 1.34
N ARG A 103 -7.28 8.68 0.10
CA ARG A 103 -8.05 8.21 -1.07
C ARG A 103 -8.41 6.73 -0.94
N ALA A 104 -7.49 5.90 -0.48
CA ALA A 104 -7.74 4.48 -0.24
C ALA A 104 -8.78 4.25 0.87
N MET A 105 -8.71 5.01 1.97
CA MET A 105 -9.67 4.96 3.07
C MET A 105 -11.09 5.35 2.64
N ALA A 106 -11.24 6.42 1.84
CA ALA A 106 -12.55 6.89 1.39
C ALA A 106 -13.32 5.82 0.59
N ARG A 107 -12.60 4.96 -0.15
CA ARG A 107 -13.18 3.86 -0.93
C ARG A 107 -13.77 2.76 -0.05
N GLN A 108 -13.21 2.53 1.14
CA GLN A 108 -13.73 1.51 2.08
C GLN A 108 -15.09 1.89 2.69
N GLY A 109 -15.43 3.18 2.74
CA GLY A 109 -16.68 3.67 3.34
C GLY A 109 -17.85 3.86 2.36
N SER A 110 -17.67 3.53 1.07
CA SER A 110 -18.65 3.79 0.01
C SER A 110 -19.36 2.52 -0.51
N GLY A 111 -19.22 1.40 0.19
CA GLY A 111 -19.81 0.10 -0.15
C GLY A 111 -21.03 -0.26 0.69
#